data_AF-A0A8T2U899-F1
#
_entry.id   AF-A0A8T2U899-F1
#
_cell.length_a   1.000
_cell.length_b   1.000
_cell.length_c   1.000
_cell.angle_alpha   90.00
_cell.angle_beta   90.00
_cell.angle_gamma   90.00
#
_symmetry.space_group_name_H-M   'P 1'
#
loop_
_entity.id
_entity.type
_entity.pdbx_description
1 polymer ?
#
loop_
_entity_poly.entity_id
_entity_poly.type
_entity_poly.pdbx_seq_one_letter_code
_entity_poly.pdbx_strand_id
1 'polypeptide(L)'
;MQVWRAAISEFIVTALLVFVNTAGALTCLQAGFTSNTAAISVITFFCLSFFILGAAPASGGHLNPAITFATMLTGFSSPARTLLYVIGQIAGSAVGALALKIVVAESVAEKYGLGGCYLKNTIYADGVVQEVGIEPGPGLLAEFVFTLVVLFIAFSIALDPKQFQVTGPILAPFMIGAVVALMSFMSGGLMAVNGGYTGAGLNPARCFGPAVAMGGSLWDGHWVFWAGPFLSALAIGVIYHAIPPHHVELYRSRADIFTQIGNMIKGKSTASE
;
A
#
# COMPACT_ATOMS: atom_id res chain seq x y z
N MET A 1 6.94 -4.82 -21.76
CA MET A 1 5.74 -5.68 -21.78
C MET A 1 4.53 -4.83 -22.20
N GLN A 2 3.57 -5.37 -22.95
CA GLN A 2 2.36 -4.63 -23.34
C GLN A 2 1.49 -4.35 -22.10
N VAL A 3 0.92 -3.15 -21.99
CA VAL A 3 0.21 -2.65 -20.79
C VAL A 3 -0.91 -3.61 -20.34
N TRP A 4 -1.66 -4.19 -21.28
CA TRP A 4 -2.76 -5.11 -20.97
C TRP A 4 -2.27 -6.40 -20.29
N ARG A 5 -1.08 -6.93 -20.64
CA ARG A 5 -0.52 -8.13 -19.99
C ARG A 5 -0.16 -7.84 -18.53
N ALA A 6 0.39 -6.66 -18.30
CA ALA A 6 0.73 -6.20 -16.96
C ALA A 6 -0.53 -5.95 -16.12
N ALA A 7 -1.61 -5.42 -16.72
CA ALA A 7 -2.90 -5.28 -16.05
C ALA A 7 -3.55 -6.64 -15.70
N ILE A 8 -3.41 -7.66 -16.56
CA ILE A 8 -3.83 -9.04 -16.23
C ILE A 8 -3.02 -9.58 -15.03
N SER A 9 -1.71 -9.31 -14.98
CA SER A 9 -0.89 -9.68 -13.82
C SER A 9 -1.39 -9.00 -12.54
N GLU A 10 -1.71 -7.71 -12.59
CA GLU A 10 -2.27 -6.97 -11.45
C GLU A 10 -3.62 -7.55 -11.00
N PHE A 11 -4.48 -7.95 -11.93
CA PHE A 11 -5.73 -8.65 -11.62
C PHE A 11 -5.49 -9.98 -10.90
N ILE A 12 -4.70 -10.89 -11.50
CA ILE A 12 -4.47 -12.23 -10.96
C ILE A 12 -3.82 -12.14 -9.59
N VAL A 13 -2.76 -11.34 -9.47
CA VAL A 13 -1.99 -11.28 -8.23
C VAL A 13 -2.77 -10.56 -7.13
N THR A 14 -3.56 -9.53 -7.44
CA THR A 14 -4.42 -8.90 -6.42
C THR A 14 -5.51 -9.86 -5.95
N ALA A 15 -6.07 -10.69 -6.84
CA ALA A 15 -7.03 -11.73 -6.45
C ALA A 15 -6.42 -12.75 -5.49
N LEU A 16 -5.23 -13.26 -5.82
CA LEU A 16 -4.51 -14.21 -4.96
C LEU A 16 -4.07 -13.58 -3.65
N LEU A 17 -3.55 -12.36 -3.67
CA LEU A 17 -3.16 -11.60 -2.49
C LEU A 17 -4.35 -11.41 -1.55
N VAL A 18 -5.49 -10.94 -2.06
CA VAL A 18 -6.68 -10.72 -1.23
C VAL A 18 -7.18 -12.04 -0.66
N PHE A 19 -7.29 -13.09 -1.47
CA PHE A 19 -7.70 -14.42 -0.98
C PHE A 19 -6.79 -14.92 0.15
N VAL A 20 -5.47 -14.98 -0.07
CA VAL A 20 -4.52 -15.57 0.88
C VAL A 20 -4.36 -14.69 2.12
N ASN A 21 -4.24 -13.38 1.96
CA ASN A 21 -4.02 -12.47 3.08
C ASN A 21 -5.25 -12.41 4.00
N THR A 22 -6.47 -12.38 3.45
CA THR A 22 -7.69 -12.40 4.25
C THR A 22 -7.93 -13.77 4.89
N ALA A 23 -7.66 -14.88 4.19
CA ALA A 23 -7.71 -16.23 4.79
C ALA A 23 -6.74 -16.37 5.97
N GLY A 24 -5.51 -15.86 5.81
CA GLY A 24 -4.51 -15.84 6.87
C GLY A 24 -4.96 -14.99 8.06
N ALA A 25 -5.55 -13.82 7.81
CA ALA A 25 -6.09 -12.98 8.87
C ALA A 25 -7.22 -13.65 9.64
N LEU A 26 -8.17 -14.30 8.95
CA LEU A 26 -9.24 -15.07 9.57
C LEU A 26 -8.69 -16.24 10.41
N THR A 27 -7.70 -16.95 9.89
CA THR A 27 -7.02 -18.03 10.63
C THR A 27 -6.45 -17.52 11.95
N CYS A 28 -5.78 -16.35 11.93
CA CYS A 28 -5.26 -15.73 13.15
C CYS A 28 -6.38 -15.37 14.13
N LEU A 29 -7.46 -14.76 13.65
CA LEU A 29 -8.62 -14.37 14.46
C LEU A 29 -9.34 -15.57 15.10
N GLN A 30 -9.37 -16.71 14.41
CA GLN A 30 -9.96 -17.95 14.91
C GLN A 30 -9.04 -18.70 15.88
N ALA A 31 -7.73 -18.66 15.66
CA ALA A 31 -6.74 -19.30 16.53
C ALA A 31 -6.69 -18.68 17.93
N GLY A 32 -7.18 -17.44 18.10
CA GLY A 32 -7.29 -16.79 19.40
C GLY A 32 -5.93 -16.44 20.00
N PHE A 33 -4.99 -15.96 19.18
CA PHE A 33 -3.69 -15.53 19.67
C PHE A 33 -3.84 -14.38 20.68
N THR A 34 -2.93 -14.32 21.66
CA THR A 34 -2.86 -13.22 22.64
C THR A 34 -2.80 -11.85 21.96
N SER A 35 -2.14 -11.77 20.80
CA SER A 35 -2.19 -10.62 19.91
C SER A 35 -2.48 -11.06 18.48
N ASN A 36 -3.77 -11.09 18.12
CA ASN A 36 -4.19 -11.36 16.74
C ASN A 36 -3.55 -10.36 15.76
N THR A 37 -3.46 -9.09 16.15
CA THR A 37 -2.86 -8.04 15.32
C THR A 37 -1.39 -8.33 14.98
N ALA A 38 -0.60 -8.84 15.93
CA ALA A 38 0.79 -9.23 15.67
C ALA A 38 0.86 -10.40 14.67
N ALA A 39 0.05 -11.43 14.87
CA ALA A 39 0.00 -12.60 13.99
C ALA A 39 -0.42 -12.22 12.55
N ILE A 40 -1.48 -11.42 12.41
CA ILE A 40 -1.96 -10.90 11.12
C ILE A 40 -0.86 -10.09 10.42
N SER A 41 -0.10 -9.30 11.16
CA SER A 41 0.97 -8.47 10.61
C SER A 41 2.12 -9.31 10.07
N VAL A 42 2.52 -10.38 10.77
CA VAL A 42 3.54 -11.33 10.30
C VAL A 42 3.07 -12.05 9.02
N ILE A 43 1.81 -12.48 8.96
CA ILE A 43 1.25 -13.09 7.75
C ILE A 43 1.23 -12.08 6.59
N THR A 44 0.81 -10.84 6.86
CA THR A 44 0.77 -9.76 5.87
C THR A 44 2.16 -9.47 5.31
N PHE A 45 3.19 -9.47 6.17
CA PHE A 45 4.59 -9.31 5.75
C PHE A 45 4.97 -10.35 4.69
N PHE A 46 4.81 -11.64 4.98
CA PHE A 46 5.20 -12.69 4.05
C PHE A 46 4.34 -12.69 2.78
N CYS A 47 3.01 -12.59 2.93
CA CYS A 47 2.09 -12.60 1.79
C CYS A 47 2.43 -11.47 0.82
N LEU A 48 2.48 -10.24 1.31
CA LEU A 48 2.72 -9.08 0.45
C LEU A 48 4.11 -9.13 -0.19
N SER A 49 5.15 -9.49 0.57
CA SER A 49 6.53 -9.58 0.05
C SER A 49 6.63 -10.56 -1.11
N PHE A 50 6.07 -11.77 -0.97
CA PHE A 50 6.14 -12.79 -2.02
C PHE A 50 5.29 -12.45 -3.24
N PHE A 51 4.09 -11.87 -3.05
CA PHE A 51 3.26 -11.47 -4.18
C PHE A 51 3.86 -10.28 -4.95
N ILE A 52 4.46 -9.29 -4.26
CA ILE A 52 5.20 -8.22 -4.93
C ILE A 52 6.40 -8.81 -5.68
N LEU A 53 7.20 -9.67 -5.03
CA LEU A 53 8.38 -10.29 -5.64
C LEU A 53 8.01 -11.05 -6.94
N GLY A 54 6.94 -11.83 -6.92
CA GLY A 54 6.46 -12.57 -8.08
C GLY A 54 5.85 -11.69 -9.18
N ALA A 55 5.16 -10.60 -8.81
CA ALA A 55 4.51 -9.71 -9.77
C ALA A 55 5.43 -8.65 -10.38
N ALA A 56 6.52 -8.30 -9.69
CA ALA A 56 7.44 -7.24 -10.07
C ALA A 56 7.95 -7.36 -11.52
N PRO A 57 8.37 -8.54 -12.03
CA PRO A 57 8.84 -8.66 -13.42
C PRO A 57 7.78 -8.38 -14.49
N ALA A 58 6.51 -8.66 -14.19
CA ALA A 58 5.42 -8.52 -15.15
C ALA A 58 4.79 -7.11 -15.11
N SER A 59 4.58 -6.57 -13.91
CA SER A 59 3.77 -5.38 -13.69
C SER A 59 4.43 -4.28 -12.86
N GLY A 60 5.49 -4.59 -12.12
CA GLY A 60 5.99 -3.77 -11.02
C GLY A 60 5.39 -4.13 -9.67
N GLY A 61 4.36 -5.00 -9.63
CA GLY A 61 3.78 -5.51 -8.39
C GLY A 61 3.14 -4.42 -7.54
N HIS A 62 2.30 -3.57 -8.15
CA HIS A 62 1.67 -2.46 -7.44
C HIS A 62 0.62 -2.97 -6.46
N LEU A 63 -0.29 -3.84 -6.92
CA LEU A 63 -1.32 -4.56 -6.15
C LEU A 63 -2.22 -3.65 -5.28
N ASN A 64 -2.16 -2.34 -5.52
CA ASN A 64 -2.72 -1.29 -4.68
C ASN A 64 -3.04 -0.06 -5.56
N PRO A 65 -4.31 0.38 -5.60
CA PRO A 65 -4.70 1.57 -6.35
C PRO A 65 -3.95 2.84 -5.92
N ALA A 66 -3.64 3.01 -4.63
CA ALA A 66 -2.94 4.18 -4.12
C ALA A 66 -1.47 4.22 -4.59
N ILE A 67 -0.76 3.08 -4.56
CA ILE A 67 0.60 2.98 -5.12
C ILE A 67 0.57 3.29 -6.61
N THR A 68 -0.38 2.70 -7.35
CA THR A 68 -0.53 2.90 -8.79
C THR A 68 -0.81 4.36 -9.15
N PHE A 69 -1.61 5.04 -8.35
CA PHE A 69 -1.88 6.46 -8.52
C PHE A 69 -0.66 7.32 -8.18
N ALA A 70 0.04 7.02 -7.07
CA ALA A 70 1.28 7.71 -6.72
C ALA A 70 2.31 7.59 -7.85
N THR A 71 2.49 6.41 -8.44
CA THR A 71 3.41 6.21 -9.59
C THR A 71 3.01 7.00 -10.82
N MET A 72 1.73 7.31 -10.99
CA MET A 72 1.26 8.19 -12.08
C MET A 72 1.68 9.63 -11.82
N LEU A 73 1.45 10.11 -10.59
CA LEU A 73 1.75 11.47 -10.18
C LEU A 73 3.24 11.80 -10.25
N THR A 74 4.10 10.81 -10.02
CA THR A 74 5.57 10.96 -10.08
C THR A 74 6.17 10.60 -11.45
N GLY A 75 5.34 10.24 -12.44
CA GLY A 75 5.80 9.97 -13.82
C GLY A 75 6.34 8.56 -14.09
N PHE A 76 6.25 7.62 -13.14
CA PHE A 76 6.62 6.21 -13.37
C PHE A 76 5.59 5.44 -14.20
N SER A 77 4.33 5.90 -14.25
CA SER A 77 3.26 5.25 -15.02
C SER A 77 2.41 6.28 -15.78
N SER A 78 1.96 5.89 -16.98
CA SER A 78 1.03 6.71 -17.76
C SER A 78 -0.40 6.61 -17.20
N PRO A 79 -1.27 7.62 -17.43
CA PRO A 79 -2.66 7.57 -17.00
C PRO A 79 -3.43 6.34 -17.50
N ALA A 80 -3.19 5.92 -18.74
CA ALA A 80 -3.81 4.73 -19.32
C ALA A 80 -3.38 3.44 -18.60
N ARG A 81 -2.09 3.32 -18.24
CA ARG A 81 -1.58 2.18 -17.47
C ARG A 81 -2.20 2.17 -16.08
N THR A 82 -2.23 3.31 -15.41
CA THR A 82 -2.82 3.47 -14.07
C THR A 82 -4.28 3.07 -14.05
N LEU A 83 -5.08 3.54 -15.03
CA LEU A 83 -6.48 3.16 -15.13
C LEU A 83 -6.66 1.64 -15.27
N LEU A 84 -5.92 1.01 -16.18
CA LEU A 84 -6.02 -0.45 -16.40
C LEU A 84 -5.57 -1.26 -15.19
N TYR A 85 -4.53 -0.79 -14.48
CA TYR A 85 -4.06 -1.41 -13.25
C TYR A 85 -5.10 -1.33 -12.15
N VAL A 86 -5.67 -0.14 -11.91
CA VAL A 86 -6.70 0.05 -10.87
C VAL A 86 -7.92 -0.83 -11.16
N ILE A 87 -8.39 -0.88 -12.42
CA ILE A 87 -9.48 -1.79 -12.82
C ILE A 87 -9.12 -3.25 -12.55
N GLY A 88 -7.90 -3.68 -12.91
CA GLY A 88 -7.42 -5.02 -12.63
C GLY A 88 -7.39 -5.33 -11.14
N GLN A 89 -6.86 -4.42 -10.32
CA GLN A 89 -6.74 -4.57 -8.87
C GLN A 89 -8.09 -4.67 -8.17
N ILE A 90 -9.06 -3.80 -8.50
CA ILE A 90 -10.39 -3.81 -7.87
C ILE A 90 -11.19 -5.05 -8.29
N ALA A 91 -11.12 -5.44 -9.57
CA ALA A 91 -11.79 -6.64 -10.06
C ALA A 91 -11.15 -7.90 -9.49
N GLY A 92 -9.81 -7.94 -9.43
CA GLY A 92 -9.06 -9.05 -8.84
C GLY A 92 -9.40 -9.19 -7.35
N SER A 93 -9.39 -8.09 -6.61
CA SER A 93 -9.77 -8.08 -5.20
C SER A 93 -11.18 -8.62 -4.96
N ALA A 94 -12.17 -8.18 -5.74
CA ALA A 94 -13.54 -8.71 -5.65
C ALA A 94 -13.59 -10.22 -5.92
N VAL A 95 -12.91 -10.69 -6.97
CA VAL A 95 -12.83 -12.13 -7.29
C VAL A 95 -12.15 -12.92 -6.15
N GLY A 96 -11.04 -12.43 -5.62
CA GLY A 96 -10.32 -13.08 -4.52
C GLY A 96 -11.16 -13.18 -3.25
N ALA A 97 -11.86 -12.11 -2.88
CA ALA A 97 -12.75 -12.11 -1.72
C ALA A 97 -13.98 -13.00 -1.92
N LEU A 98 -14.62 -12.97 -3.09
CA LEU A 98 -15.74 -13.86 -3.41
C LEU A 98 -15.32 -15.33 -3.38
N ALA A 99 -14.15 -15.66 -3.93
CA ALA A 99 -13.60 -17.01 -3.85
C ALA A 99 -13.35 -17.45 -2.41
N LEU A 100 -12.84 -16.56 -1.54
CA LEU A 100 -12.64 -16.89 -0.13
C LEU A 100 -13.97 -17.11 0.60
N LYS A 101 -14.98 -16.28 0.33
CA LYS A 101 -16.32 -16.41 0.93
C LYS A 101 -16.95 -17.79 0.66
N ILE A 102 -16.65 -18.40 -0.49
CA ILE A 102 -17.12 -19.77 -0.83
C ILE A 102 -16.44 -20.84 0.03
N VAL A 103 -15.16 -20.65 0.37
CA VAL A 103 -14.35 -21.64 1.09
C VAL A 103 -14.53 -21.56 2.61
N VAL A 104 -14.74 -20.35 3.14
CA VAL A 104 -14.87 -20.11 4.57
C VAL A 104 -16.29 -20.40 5.04
N ALA A 105 -16.44 -20.99 6.23
CA ALA A 105 -17.74 -21.20 6.85
C ALA A 105 -18.48 -19.86 7.04
N GLU A 106 -19.75 -19.82 6.69
CA GLU A 106 -20.58 -18.60 6.70
C GLU A 106 -20.53 -17.87 8.05
N SER A 107 -20.62 -18.62 9.16
CA SER A 107 -20.54 -18.08 10.52
C SER A 107 -19.21 -17.37 10.82
N VAL A 108 -18.10 -17.81 10.22
CA VAL A 108 -16.78 -17.19 10.36
C VAL A 108 -16.70 -15.94 9.48
N ALA A 109 -17.20 -16.04 8.24
CA ALA A 109 -17.22 -14.92 7.31
C ALA A 109 -18.04 -13.75 7.86
N GLU A 110 -19.22 -14.00 8.42
CA GLU A 110 -20.08 -13.00 9.04
C GLU A 110 -19.45 -12.40 10.29
N LYS A 111 -18.96 -13.25 11.21
CA LYS A 111 -18.38 -12.80 12.48
C LYS A 111 -17.20 -11.85 12.30
N TYR A 112 -16.36 -12.08 11.30
CA TYR A 112 -15.13 -11.32 11.09
C TYR A 112 -15.18 -10.43 9.84
N GLY A 113 -16.34 -10.30 9.18
CA GLY A 113 -16.50 -9.52 7.95
C GLY A 113 -15.54 -9.97 6.83
N LEU A 114 -15.22 -11.27 6.76
CA LEU A 114 -14.22 -11.85 5.86
C LEU A 114 -12.82 -11.19 5.95
N GLY A 115 -12.49 -10.58 7.10
CA GLY A 115 -11.25 -9.83 7.29
C GLY A 115 -11.23 -8.49 6.54
N GLY A 116 -12.40 -7.95 6.19
CA GLY A 116 -12.57 -6.63 5.57
C GLY A 116 -12.20 -5.46 6.48
N CYS A 117 -12.20 -4.26 5.92
CA CYS A 117 -11.88 -3.03 6.64
C CYS A 117 -13.17 -2.34 7.10
N TYR A 118 -13.26 -2.00 8.39
CA TYR A 118 -14.38 -1.23 8.93
C TYR A 118 -13.90 -0.26 10.02
N LEU A 119 -14.61 0.86 10.14
CA LEU A 119 -14.33 1.89 11.15
C LEU A 119 -15.03 1.59 12.48
N LYS A 120 -16.18 0.92 12.38
CA LYS A 120 -17.10 0.65 13.46
C LYS A 120 -17.57 -0.79 13.38
N ASN A 121 -17.76 -1.41 14.54
CA ASN A 121 -18.31 -2.73 14.69
C ASN A 121 -19.37 -2.72 15.80
N THR A 122 -20.34 -3.61 15.70
CA THR A 122 -21.32 -3.82 16.76
C THR A 122 -20.86 -4.99 17.61
N ILE A 123 -20.69 -4.76 18.92
CA ILE A 123 -20.36 -5.83 19.87
C ILE A 123 -21.49 -5.98 20.89
N TYR A 124 -21.65 -7.22 21.35
CA TYR A 124 -22.50 -7.56 22.48
C TYR A 124 -21.61 -7.70 23.70
N ALA A 125 -21.66 -6.72 24.59
CA ALA A 125 -20.91 -6.70 25.85
C ALA A 125 -21.86 -6.36 26.99
N ASP A 126 -21.77 -7.10 28.09
CA ASP A 126 -22.57 -6.87 29.31
C ASP A 126 -24.09 -6.82 29.09
N GLY A 127 -24.60 -7.57 28.10
CA GLY A 127 -26.02 -7.62 27.76
C GLY A 127 -26.54 -6.40 26.97
N VAL A 128 -25.66 -5.50 26.55
CA VAL A 128 -26.00 -4.31 25.76
C VAL A 128 -25.33 -4.39 24.39
N VAL A 129 -26.09 -3.99 23.36
CA VAL A 129 -25.57 -3.81 22.00
C VAL A 129 -24.90 -2.44 21.94
N GLN A 130 -23.59 -2.41 21.73
CA GLN A 130 -22.86 -1.15 21.56
C GLN A 130 -22.10 -1.12 20.24
N GLU A 131 -22.13 0.04 19.59
CA GLU A 131 -21.24 0.34 18.48
C GLU A 131 -19.90 0.82 19.04
N VAL A 132 -18.83 0.15 18.66
CA VAL A 132 -17.45 0.45 19.04
C VAL A 132 -16.67 0.77 17.78
N GLY A 133 -15.68 1.63 17.91
CA GLY A 133 -14.81 1.98 16.79
C GLY A 133 -14.42 3.44 16.83
N ILE A 134 -14.17 3.99 15.64
CA ILE A 134 -13.74 5.37 15.46
C ILE A 134 -14.65 6.08 14.48
N GLU A 135 -14.78 7.39 14.65
CA GLU A 135 -15.47 8.23 13.68
C GLU A 135 -14.68 8.35 12.36
N PRO A 136 -15.35 8.66 11.23
CA PRO A 136 -14.69 8.79 9.92
C PRO A 136 -13.53 9.78 9.88
N GLY A 137 -13.57 10.87 10.66
CA GLY A 137 -12.49 11.88 10.71
C GLY A 137 -11.16 11.31 11.22
N PRO A 138 -11.10 10.76 12.45
CA PRO A 138 -9.93 10.04 12.95
C PRO A 138 -9.50 8.87 12.06
N GLY A 139 -10.45 8.11 11.50
CA GLY A 139 -10.16 7.03 10.56
C GLY A 139 -9.46 7.53 9.30
N LEU A 140 -9.93 8.64 8.72
CA LEU A 140 -9.31 9.26 7.56
C LEU A 140 -7.88 9.73 7.85
N LEU A 141 -7.65 10.36 9.02
CA LEU A 141 -6.31 10.76 9.41
C LEU A 141 -5.38 9.55 9.59
N ALA A 142 -5.88 8.48 10.21
CA ALA A 142 -5.12 7.24 10.36
C ALA A 142 -4.76 6.63 8.99
N GLU A 143 -5.74 6.42 8.10
CA GLU A 143 -5.49 5.95 6.74
C GLU A 143 -4.47 6.81 6.00
N PHE A 144 -4.62 8.13 6.08
CA PHE A 144 -3.71 9.07 5.44
C PHE A 144 -2.27 8.93 5.96
N VAL A 145 -2.06 8.98 7.28
CA VAL A 145 -0.72 8.96 7.87
C VAL A 145 -0.04 7.61 7.68
N PHE A 146 -0.73 6.50 7.99
CA PHE A 146 -0.13 5.18 7.86
C PHE A 146 0.15 4.82 6.40
N THR A 147 -0.74 5.17 5.47
CA THR A 147 -0.47 4.96 4.03
C THR A 147 0.64 5.88 3.54
N LEU A 148 0.74 7.11 4.04
CA LEU A 148 1.83 8.03 3.69
C LEU A 148 3.20 7.43 4.06
N VAL A 149 3.32 6.80 5.23
CA VAL A 149 4.57 6.11 5.61
C VAL A 149 4.87 4.94 4.67
N VAL A 150 3.87 4.10 4.34
CA VAL A 150 4.05 3.00 3.38
C VAL A 150 4.54 3.52 2.03
N LEU A 151 3.86 4.54 1.47
CA LEU A 151 4.23 5.09 0.18
C LEU A 151 5.58 5.80 0.22
N PHE A 152 5.90 6.54 1.29
CA PHE A 152 7.21 7.17 1.46
C PHE A 152 8.32 6.13 1.39
N ILE A 153 8.21 5.05 2.16
CA ILE A 153 9.22 3.97 2.18
C ILE A 153 9.26 3.22 0.84
N ALA A 154 8.10 2.93 0.23
CA ALA A 154 8.06 2.30 -1.10
C ALA A 154 8.78 3.15 -2.15
N PHE A 155 8.57 4.46 -2.14
CA PHE A 155 9.24 5.38 -3.06
C PHE A 155 10.73 5.54 -2.74
N SER A 156 11.10 5.67 -1.47
CA SER A 156 12.50 5.82 -1.06
C SER A 156 13.33 4.56 -1.20
N ILE A 157 12.73 3.36 -1.22
CA ILE A 157 13.45 2.09 -1.34
C ILE A 157 13.32 1.48 -2.73
N ALA A 158 12.09 1.26 -3.20
CA ALA A 158 11.84 0.48 -4.41
C ALA A 158 11.86 1.33 -5.69
N LEU A 159 11.55 2.63 -5.58
CA LEU A 159 11.48 3.54 -6.73
C LEU A 159 12.62 4.58 -6.76
N ASP A 160 13.41 4.70 -5.70
CA ASP A 160 14.64 5.48 -5.69
C ASP A 160 15.76 4.68 -6.39
N PRO A 161 16.33 5.19 -7.51
CA PRO A 161 17.31 4.43 -8.26
C PRO A 161 18.61 4.11 -7.50
N LYS A 162 19.03 4.96 -6.55
CA LYS A 162 20.26 4.73 -5.77
C LYS A 162 20.01 3.67 -4.71
N GLN A 163 18.89 3.77 -4.00
CA GLN A 163 18.55 2.81 -2.96
C GLN A 163 18.19 1.44 -3.56
N PHE A 164 17.59 1.42 -4.75
CA PHE A 164 17.30 0.18 -5.46
C PHE A 164 18.57 -0.54 -5.93
N GLN A 165 19.69 0.15 -6.19
CA GLN A 165 20.98 -0.50 -6.46
C GLN A 165 21.52 -1.29 -5.26
N VAL A 166 21.20 -0.85 -4.04
CA VAL A 166 21.62 -1.51 -2.80
C VAL A 166 20.66 -2.62 -2.40
N THR A 167 19.35 -2.36 -2.48
CA THR A 167 18.31 -3.32 -2.05
C THR A 167 18.01 -4.36 -3.13
N GLY A 168 17.99 -3.95 -4.39
CA GLY A 168 17.75 -4.83 -5.52
C GLY A 168 16.34 -5.42 -5.58
N PRO A 169 16.07 -6.25 -6.61
CA PRO A 169 14.74 -6.78 -6.88
C PRO A 169 14.26 -7.80 -5.84
N ILE A 170 15.17 -8.35 -5.03
CA ILE A 170 14.84 -9.33 -3.99
C ILE A 170 14.47 -8.63 -2.68
N LEU A 171 15.29 -7.70 -2.17
CA LEU A 171 15.06 -7.11 -0.84
C LEU A 171 13.96 -6.04 -0.85
N ALA A 172 13.80 -5.29 -1.93
CA ALA A 172 12.80 -4.22 -2.00
C ALA A 172 11.36 -4.70 -1.71
N PRO A 173 10.87 -5.81 -2.29
CA PRO A 173 9.57 -6.40 -1.93
C PRO A 173 9.43 -6.71 -0.44
N PHE A 174 10.47 -7.26 0.20
CA PHE A 174 10.44 -7.54 1.65
C PHE A 174 10.40 -6.28 2.49
N MET A 175 11.11 -5.22 2.10
CA MET A 175 11.05 -3.94 2.81
C MET A 175 9.65 -3.31 2.71
N ILE A 176 8.99 -3.42 1.54
CA ILE A 176 7.60 -2.97 1.37
C ILE A 176 6.65 -3.83 2.24
N GLY A 177 6.79 -5.14 2.21
CA GLY A 177 6.03 -6.03 3.08
C GLY A 177 6.21 -5.69 4.57
N ALA A 178 7.44 -5.39 4.98
CA ALA A 178 7.78 -5.09 6.37
C ALA A 178 7.14 -3.78 6.84
N VAL A 179 7.18 -2.72 6.03
CA VAL A 179 6.52 -1.46 6.40
C VAL A 179 5.00 -1.60 6.45
N VAL A 180 4.38 -2.33 5.51
CA VAL A 180 2.93 -2.58 5.55
C VAL A 180 2.53 -3.39 6.78
N ALA A 181 3.30 -4.43 7.12
CA ALA A 181 3.07 -5.21 8.33
C ALA A 181 3.22 -4.36 9.60
N LEU A 182 4.24 -3.52 9.68
CA LEU A 182 4.46 -2.63 10.82
C LEU A 182 3.32 -1.62 10.96
N MET A 183 2.89 -0.99 9.86
CA MET A 183 1.77 -0.04 9.90
C MET A 183 0.44 -0.72 10.23
N SER A 184 0.23 -1.95 9.75
CA SER A 184 -0.94 -2.78 10.11
C SER A 184 -0.91 -3.12 11.61
N PHE A 185 0.25 -3.48 12.16
CA PHE A 185 0.42 -3.77 13.58
C PHE A 185 0.11 -2.55 14.45
N MET A 186 0.72 -1.41 14.13
CA MET A 186 0.57 -0.16 14.87
C MET A 186 -0.88 0.35 14.82
N SER A 187 -1.45 0.44 13.62
CA SER A 187 -2.81 0.97 13.44
C SER A 187 -3.89 0.06 14.03
N GLY A 188 -3.74 -1.27 13.88
CA GLY A 188 -4.62 -2.24 14.53
C GLY A 188 -4.47 -2.21 16.05
N GLY A 189 -3.24 -2.15 16.56
CA GLY A 189 -2.97 -2.16 18.01
C GLY A 189 -3.46 -0.90 18.74
N LEU A 190 -3.35 0.28 18.11
CA LEU A 190 -3.75 1.55 18.72
C LEU A 190 -5.23 1.62 19.07
N MET A 191 -6.10 1.01 18.25
CA MET A 191 -7.56 1.15 18.40
C MET A 191 -8.30 -0.20 18.54
N ALA A 192 -7.56 -1.32 18.63
CA ALA A 192 -8.12 -2.64 18.98
C ALA A 192 -8.67 -2.70 20.41
N VAL A 193 -8.43 -1.67 21.24
CA VAL A 193 -8.82 -1.63 22.67
C VAL A 193 -10.32 -1.88 22.88
N ASN A 194 -11.18 -1.67 21.87
CA ASN A 194 -12.61 -1.99 21.96
C ASN A 194 -13.16 -2.86 20.81
N GLY A 195 -12.31 -3.48 19.96
CA GLY A 195 -12.77 -4.39 18.89
C GLY A 195 -13.55 -3.77 17.72
N GLY A 196 -13.52 -2.43 17.59
CA GLY A 196 -14.34 -1.67 16.64
C GLY A 196 -13.68 -1.18 15.36
N TYR A 197 -12.36 -0.94 15.38
CA TYR A 197 -11.58 -0.54 14.20
C TYR A 197 -10.60 -1.65 13.82
N THR A 198 -10.54 -2.00 12.54
CA THR A 198 -9.68 -3.10 12.06
C THR A 198 -8.20 -2.75 11.90
N GLY A 199 -7.82 -1.49 12.14
CA GLY A 199 -6.54 -0.96 11.68
C GLY A 199 -6.66 -0.34 10.29
N ALA A 200 -5.61 0.38 9.90
CA ALA A 200 -5.57 1.04 8.60
C ALA A 200 -5.52 0.00 7.48
N GLY A 201 -6.34 0.19 6.46
CA GLY A 201 -6.45 -0.63 5.27
C GLY A 201 -5.26 -0.51 4.34
N LEU A 202 -4.67 0.68 4.21
CA LEU A 202 -3.44 1.00 3.45
C LEU A 202 -3.53 0.75 1.92
N ASN A 203 -4.55 0.04 1.48
CA ASN A 203 -4.77 -0.42 0.13
C ASN A 203 -6.28 -0.44 -0.16
N PRO A 204 -6.79 0.48 -1.01
CA PRO A 204 -8.21 0.53 -1.34
C PRO A 204 -8.75 -0.80 -1.90
N ALA A 205 -7.98 -1.51 -2.74
CA ALA A 205 -8.41 -2.79 -3.28
C ALA A 205 -8.55 -3.83 -2.17
N ARG A 206 -7.62 -3.92 -1.21
CA ARG A 206 -7.67 -4.86 -0.06
C ARG A 206 -8.92 -4.68 0.80
N CYS A 207 -9.46 -3.46 0.89
CA CYS A 207 -10.69 -3.19 1.62
C CYS A 207 -11.94 -3.43 0.75
N PHE A 208 -11.87 -3.07 -0.54
CA PHE A 208 -12.98 -3.17 -1.48
C PHE A 208 -13.48 -4.61 -1.69
N GLY A 209 -12.59 -5.57 -1.87
CA GLY A 209 -12.97 -6.97 -2.17
C GLY A 209 -13.88 -7.58 -1.10
N PRO A 210 -13.47 -7.62 0.18
CA PRO A 210 -14.32 -8.09 1.27
C PRO A 210 -15.64 -7.31 1.39
N ALA A 211 -15.64 -5.99 1.17
CA ALA A 211 -16.86 -5.19 1.19
C ALA A 211 -17.85 -5.58 0.07
N VAL A 212 -17.35 -5.87 -1.13
CA VAL A 212 -18.16 -6.42 -2.23
C VAL A 212 -18.71 -7.81 -1.88
N ALA A 213 -17.88 -8.67 -1.30
CA ALA A 213 -18.27 -10.05 -1.00
C ALA A 213 -19.28 -10.15 0.14
N MET A 214 -19.14 -9.33 1.19
CA MET A 214 -19.93 -9.41 2.42
C MET A 214 -21.06 -8.38 2.50
N GLY A 215 -20.91 -7.20 1.88
CA GLY A 215 -21.88 -6.13 2.00
C GLY A 215 -21.98 -5.57 3.43
N GLY A 216 -23.14 -5.00 3.76
CA GLY A 216 -23.48 -4.55 5.11
C GLY A 216 -22.52 -3.48 5.66
N SER A 217 -22.12 -3.65 6.92
CA SER A 217 -21.33 -2.67 7.68
C SER A 217 -19.94 -2.37 7.11
N LEU A 218 -19.43 -3.20 6.20
CA LEU A 218 -18.16 -2.93 5.50
C LEU A 218 -18.26 -1.76 4.50
N TRP A 219 -19.49 -1.35 4.14
CA TRP A 219 -19.73 -0.14 3.36
C TRP A 219 -19.82 1.12 4.22
N ASP A 220 -20.03 0.98 5.53
CA ASP A 220 -20.17 2.12 6.45
C ASP A 220 -18.81 2.81 6.64
N GLY A 221 -18.71 4.03 6.12
CA GLY A 221 -17.45 4.77 6.11
C GLY A 221 -16.41 4.23 5.13
N HIS A 222 -16.78 3.34 4.20
CA HIS A 222 -15.83 2.70 3.28
C HIS A 222 -15.00 3.69 2.43
N TRP A 223 -15.58 4.86 2.15
CA TRP A 223 -14.90 5.94 1.42
C TRP A 223 -13.59 6.37 2.09
N VAL A 224 -13.43 6.19 3.42
CA VAL A 224 -12.21 6.51 4.16
C VAL A 224 -11.01 5.69 3.65
N PHE A 225 -11.23 4.41 3.35
CA PHE A 225 -10.22 3.49 2.80
C PHE A 225 -9.83 3.81 1.36
N TRP A 226 -10.52 4.76 0.73
CA TRP A 226 -10.16 5.32 -0.57
C TRP A 226 -9.53 6.70 -0.39
N ALA A 227 -10.25 7.63 0.22
CA ALA A 227 -9.81 9.01 0.37
C ALA A 227 -8.47 9.11 1.09
N GLY A 228 -8.27 8.40 2.20
CA GLY A 228 -7.01 8.43 2.95
C GLY A 228 -5.81 8.02 2.09
N PRO A 229 -5.79 6.80 1.52
CA PRO A 229 -4.69 6.35 0.67
C PRO A 229 -4.44 7.23 -0.57
N PHE A 230 -5.48 7.76 -1.21
CA PHE A 230 -5.33 8.66 -2.36
C PHE A 230 -4.78 10.04 -1.96
N LEU A 231 -5.16 10.57 -0.79
CA LEU A 231 -4.55 11.78 -0.23
C LEU A 231 -3.07 11.57 0.08
N SER A 232 -2.69 10.40 0.60
CA SER A 232 -1.28 10.04 0.81
C SER A 232 -0.50 9.98 -0.50
N ALA A 233 -1.10 9.41 -1.55
CA ALA A 233 -0.50 9.38 -2.88
C ALA A 233 -0.29 10.78 -3.47
N LEU A 234 -1.24 11.70 -3.27
CA LEU A 234 -1.08 13.12 -3.62
C LEU A 234 0.09 13.76 -2.87
N ALA A 235 0.16 13.55 -1.55
CA ALA A 235 1.26 14.06 -0.73
C ALA A 235 2.63 13.54 -1.20
N ILE A 236 2.72 12.25 -1.57
CA ILE A 236 3.94 11.67 -2.15
C ILE A 236 4.28 12.27 -3.51
N GLY A 237 3.29 12.51 -4.37
CA GLY A 237 3.49 13.24 -5.62
C GLY A 237 4.15 14.59 -5.36
N VAL A 238 3.65 15.36 -4.39
CA VAL A 238 4.23 16.66 -3.99
C VAL A 238 5.64 16.49 -3.43
N ILE A 239 5.85 15.57 -2.49
CA ILE A 239 7.17 15.33 -1.86
C ILE A 239 8.20 14.93 -2.91
N TYR A 240 7.84 14.03 -3.82
CA TYR A 240 8.74 13.53 -4.86
C TYR A 240 9.18 14.64 -5.83
N HIS A 241 8.26 15.54 -6.20
CA HIS A 241 8.60 16.67 -7.08
C HIS A 241 9.35 17.79 -6.34
N ALA A 242 9.10 17.99 -5.05
CA ALA A 242 9.82 18.95 -4.23
C ALA A 242 11.25 18.47 -3.87
N ILE A 243 11.43 17.17 -3.68
CA ILE A 243 12.68 16.51 -3.26
C ILE A 243 12.99 15.35 -4.23
N PRO A 244 13.34 15.66 -5.51
CA PRO A 244 13.57 14.62 -6.50
C PRO A 244 14.82 13.78 -6.19
N PRO A 245 14.76 12.44 -6.27
CA PRO A 245 15.89 11.55 -5.93
C PRO A 245 17.18 11.79 -6.76
N HIS A 246 17.07 12.54 -7.86
CA HIS A 246 18.16 12.93 -8.77
C HIS A 246 18.94 14.21 -8.39
N HIS A 247 18.99 14.62 -7.12
CA HIS A 247 19.79 15.79 -6.66
C HIS A 247 21.27 15.83 -7.07
N VAL A 248 21.82 14.76 -7.67
CA VAL A 248 23.20 14.71 -8.16
C VAL A 248 23.37 15.41 -9.50
N GLU A 249 22.37 15.46 -10.39
CA GLU A 249 22.50 16.22 -11.64
C GLU A 249 22.49 17.73 -11.37
N LEU A 250 21.68 18.19 -10.41
CA LEU A 250 21.66 19.58 -9.95
C LEU A 250 22.98 19.99 -9.27
N TYR A 251 23.66 19.07 -8.57
CA TYR A 251 24.94 19.36 -7.91
C TYR A 251 26.15 19.19 -8.84
N ARG A 252 26.14 18.16 -9.70
CA ARG A 252 27.16 17.97 -10.76
C ARG A 252 27.11 19.09 -11.77
N SER A 253 25.93 19.52 -12.23
CA SER A 253 25.78 20.69 -13.11
C SER A 253 26.42 21.94 -12.50
N ARG A 254 26.23 22.19 -11.20
CA ARG A 254 26.86 23.32 -10.51
C ARG A 254 28.38 23.14 -10.40
N ALA A 255 28.86 21.96 -10.02
CA ALA A 255 30.29 21.66 -9.94
C ALA A 255 30.99 21.75 -11.31
N ASP A 256 30.33 21.31 -12.38
CA ASP A 256 30.83 21.38 -13.76
C ASP A 256 30.86 22.83 -14.25
N ILE A 257 29.88 23.66 -13.89
CA ILE A 257 29.90 25.11 -14.18
C ILE A 257 31.08 25.80 -13.49
N PHE A 258 31.31 25.54 -12.20
CA PHE A 258 32.44 26.13 -11.49
C PHE A 258 33.79 25.63 -12.01
N THR A 259 33.86 24.36 -12.45
CA THR A 259 35.06 23.79 -13.06
C THR A 259 35.31 24.37 -14.45
N GLN A 260 34.28 24.57 -15.28
CA GLN A 260 34.39 25.24 -16.58
C GLN A 260 34.79 26.72 -16.43
N ILE A 261 34.22 27.45 -15.46
CA ILE A 261 34.61 28.82 -15.15
C ILE A 261 36.07 28.87 -14.68
N GLY A 262 36.47 27.97 -13.78
CA GLY A 262 37.87 27.87 -13.31
C GLY A 262 38.85 27.58 -14.45
N ASN A 263 38.48 26.71 -15.40
CA ASN A 263 39.30 26.41 -16.57
C ASN A 263 39.34 27.57 -17.59
N MET A 264 38.26 28.32 -17.77
CA MET A 264 38.25 29.54 -18.59
C MET A 264 39.13 30.65 -18.01
N ILE A 265 39.16 30.80 -16.68
CA ILE A 265 40.01 31.78 -16.00
C ILE A 265 41.49 31.37 -16.15
N LYS A 266 41.81 30.09 -15.99
CA LYS A 266 43.19 29.57 -16.14
C LYS A 266 43.68 29.59 -17.60
N GLY A 267 42.81 29.29 -18.57
CA GLY A 267 43.15 29.25 -20.00
C GLY A 267 43.41 30.63 -20.63
N LYS A 268 43.00 31.73 -19.99
CA LYS A 268 43.33 33.09 -20.42
C LYS A 268 44.69 33.58 -19.92
N SER A 269 45.36 32.84 -19.04
CA SER A 269 46.62 33.25 -18.42
C SER A 269 47.88 32.91 -19.23
N THR A 270 47.77 32.18 -20.34
CA THR A 270 48.94 31.68 -21.11
C THR A 270 49.01 32.20 -22.54
N ALA A 271 48.32 33.29 -22.87
CA ALA A 271 48.31 33.88 -24.22
C ALA A 271 48.99 35.26 -24.30
N SER A 272 49.94 35.53 -23.40
CA SER A 272 50.82 36.69 -23.50
C SER A 272 52.24 36.30 -23.06
N GLU A 273 52.99 35.75 -24.01
CA GLU A 273 54.45 35.94 -24.17
C GLU A 273 54.86 35.36 -25.54
#